data_AF-S6GHE8-F1
#
_entry.id   AF-S6GHE8-F1
#
_cell.length_a   1.000
_cell.length_b   1.000
_cell.length_c   1.000
_cell.angle_alpha   90.00
_cell.angle_beta   90.00
_cell.angle_gamma   90.00
#
_symmetry.space_group_name_H-M   'P 1'
#
loop_
_entity.id
_entity.type
_entity.pdbx_description
1 polymer ?
#
loop_
_entity_poly.entity_id
_entity_poly.type
_entity_poly.pdbx_seq_one_letter_code
_entity_poly.pdbx_strand_id
1 'polypeptide(L)'
;MKIEWQLESKSSKIMYKHDLMSDAEFFVPDDIEYIFTVKLLLGGDIIDRKPELFLGDVEIKLVSTYLSNGITLFTSRVHSGFFDNAHFFNYFGESELVLLTHDNGETLEHTKIINITLKKEKAVIAHDMLNYLSENMEDISQVCFSKTRSGFRPQADGHSNMVKIENLNKAIDFLEIHAGHFSKQNKYKLETKLEIQSDKPSVYDHTTTDWLTCNYDKLEPARKQEYTVAINKHYYKVDLPRNNHFKCTNQKENQAIHWFLLSGIQYCDVMIKLLKSQENNRVVSYENSEYIRFDQVIKNALNPILRRKSNKIKNVKKRLIQLKMMYDEVIPVQKLKPTLPVQTSYTLKNYHYCSAFNLIKHFYDSNHVDRSEELDILLGMRNLSQIYEFCCLYKIINGIKVHCQPDGGLVSTRLITHNKTWEGIQTMDVNVLANQFIFNIDNHRTLTLYYEKPFYPVEKNKIPDNTIIRITKSNKPYLPDYTLRLDNSTTGDHSYIILDAKFKNKNNVKKDYCGMHSKYALQLKSVKNKTIDHTAIKYVGLLYGIDSKYGLSEDIFLEEHGLNGGLPILPYFSSFHVGVDANDVVAGILEKYLL
;
A
#
# COMPACT_ATOMS: atom_id res chain seq x y z
N MET A 1 12.44 18.13 39.28
CA MET A 1 11.31 18.94 38.78
C MET A 1 9.98 18.25 39.04
N LYS A 2 8.91 18.97 39.47
CA LYS A 2 7.54 18.40 39.58
C LYS A 2 6.67 18.96 38.44
N ILE A 3 5.99 18.07 37.73
CA ILE A 3 5.19 18.39 36.54
C ILE A 3 3.73 18.09 36.82
N GLU A 4 2.84 19.04 36.53
CA GLU A 4 1.40 18.78 36.39
C GLU A 4 1.05 18.96 34.91
N TRP A 5 0.50 17.92 34.28
CA TRP A 5 0.08 17.96 32.89
C TRP A 5 -1.41 17.67 32.80
N GLN A 6 -2.18 18.67 32.36
CA GLN A 6 -3.64 18.62 32.38
C GLN A 6 -4.22 18.93 31.00
N LEU A 7 -5.36 18.29 30.73
CA LEU A 7 -6.19 18.54 29.55
C LEU A 7 -7.58 18.96 30.01
N GLU A 8 -8.03 20.12 29.58
CA GLU A 8 -9.33 20.68 29.97
C GLU A 8 -10.17 21.03 28.73
N SER A 9 -11.46 20.66 28.72
CA SER A 9 -12.37 21.10 27.67
C SER A 9 -12.87 22.53 27.92
N LYS A 10 -13.08 23.28 26.84
CA LYS A 10 -13.61 24.65 26.88
C LYS A 10 -15.15 24.72 26.77
N SER A 11 -15.80 23.56 26.62
CA SER A 11 -17.25 23.46 26.41
C SER A 11 -18.05 23.79 27.67
N SER A 12 -19.09 24.62 27.54
CA SER A 12 -20.01 25.00 28.62
C SER A 12 -20.99 23.90 29.04
N LYS A 13 -21.15 22.84 28.22
CA LYS A 13 -22.13 21.77 28.48
C LYS A 13 -21.52 20.57 29.22
N ILE A 14 -20.25 20.25 28.98
CA ILE A 14 -19.54 19.12 29.60
C ILE A 14 -18.09 19.54 29.85
N MET A 15 -17.68 19.63 31.11
CA MET A 15 -16.29 19.86 31.50
C MET A 15 -15.55 18.53 31.60
N TYR A 16 -14.62 18.30 30.69
CA TYR A 16 -13.63 17.24 30.77
C TYR A 16 -12.38 17.82 31.41
N LYS A 17 -11.89 17.20 32.48
CA LYS A 17 -10.62 17.54 33.11
C LYS A 17 -9.85 16.25 33.35
N HIS A 18 -8.75 16.08 32.64
CA HIS A 18 -7.92 14.89 32.70
C HIS A 18 -6.53 15.25 33.20
N ASP A 19 -6.05 14.47 34.17
CA ASP A 19 -4.65 14.49 34.59
C ASP A 19 -3.87 13.53 33.70
N LEU A 20 -3.04 14.08 32.81
CA LEU A 20 -2.27 13.32 31.84
C LEU A 20 -1.05 12.64 32.46
N MET A 21 -0.75 12.91 33.74
CA MET A 21 0.25 12.18 34.51
C MET A 21 -0.30 10.93 35.20
N SER A 22 -1.62 10.70 35.14
CA SER A 22 -2.28 9.52 35.73
C SER A 22 -2.24 8.32 34.77
N ASP A 23 -2.24 7.10 35.30
CA ASP A 23 -2.30 5.85 34.52
C ASP A 23 -3.70 5.54 33.96
N ALA A 24 -4.72 6.34 34.30
CA ALA A 24 -6.08 6.08 33.84
C ALA A 24 -6.22 6.21 32.32
N GLU A 25 -7.07 5.36 31.74
CA GLU A 25 -7.50 5.50 30.35
C GLU A 25 -8.47 6.68 30.20
N PHE A 26 -8.27 7.49 29.17
CA PHE A 26 -9.09 8.67 28.89
C PHE A 26 -9.70 8.58 27.50
N PHE A 27 -10.98 8.95 27.41
CA PHE A 27 -11.71 9.07 26.15
C PHE A 27 -12.07 10.53 25.91
N VAL A 28 -11.66 11.07 24.76
CA VAL A 28 -11.92 12.47 24.39
C VAL A 28 -12.65 12.56 23.05
N PRO A 29 -13.76 13.30 22.97
CA PRO A 29 -14.39 13.63 21.69
C PRO A 29 -13.49 14.40 20.71
N ASP A 30 -13.62 14.13 19.42
CA ASP A 30 -12.83 14.78 18.37
C ASP A 30 -13.26 16.23 18.08
N ASP A 31 -14.52 16.59 18.31
CA ASP A 31 -15.13 17.87 17.91
C ASP A 31 -15.27 18.89 19.05
N ILE A 32 -14.45 18.75 20.11
CA ILE A 32 -14.42 19.65 21.27
C ILE A 32 -13.12 20.47 21.29
N GLU A 33 -13.21 21.73 21.75
CA GLU A 33 -12.04 22.57 22.03
C GLU A 33 -11.38 22.14 23.35
N TYR A 34 -10.06 21.94 23.31
CA TYR A 34 -9.26 21.55 24.47
C TYR A 34 -8.12 22.53 24.72
N ILE A 35 -7.76 22.67 25.99
CA ILE A 35 -6.63 23.45 26.46
C ILE A 35 -5.68 22.50 27.18
N PHE A 36 -4.46 22.40 26.67
CA PHE A 36 -3.36 21.75 27.37
C PHE A 36 -2.75 22.74 28.36
N THR A 37 -2.57 22.27 29.58
CA THR A 37 -1.94 23.02 30.65
C THR A 37 -0.77 22.22 31.22
N VAL A 38 0.43 22.76 31.16
CA VAL A 38 1.63 22.18 31.76
C VAL A 38 2.13 23.14 32.83
N LYS A 39 2.16 22.71 34.09
CA LYS A 39 2.76 23.45 35.19
C LYS A 39 4.09 22.81 35.57
N LEU A 40 5.12 23.64 35.57
CA LEU A 40 6.47 23.24 35.98
C LEU A 40 6.79 23.95 37.29
N LEU A 41 7.02 23.16 38.35
CA LEU A 41 7.49 23.67 39.64
C LEU A 41 9.00 23.48 39.72
N LEU A 42 9.71 24.61 39.69
CA LEU A 42 11.17 24.65 39.64
C LEU A 42 11.72 25.09 40.98
N GLY A 43 12.73 24.36 41.46
CA GLY A 43 13.54 24.79 42.59
C GLY A 43 14.53 25.85 42.13
N GLY A 44 14.10 27.11 42.05
CA GLY A 44 14.99 28.28 41.99
C GLY A 44 15.53 28.74 40.63
N ASP A 45 15.57 27.90 39.59
CA ASP A 45 16.20 28.27 38.30
C ASP A 45 15.21 28.65 37.18
N ILE A 46 15.67 29.57 36.33
CA ILE A 46 14.98 30.09 35.14
C ILE A 46 14.97 29.00 34.05
N ILE A 47 13.85 28.84 33.36
CA ILE A 47 13.71 27.87 32.27
C ILE A 47 14.57 28.32 31.07
N ASP A 48 15.67 27.61 30.80
CA ASP A 48 16.53 27.85 29.63
C ASP A 48 15.83 27.47 28.31
N ARG A 49 14.88 26.51 28.34
CA ARG A 49 14.16 26.06 27.16
C ARG A 49 12.71 25.67 27.46
N LYS A 50 11.79 26.27 26.70
CA LYS A 50 10.34 26.03 26.78
C LYS A 50 10.00 24.56 26.47
N PRO A 51 9.03 23.94 27.18
CA PRO A 51 8.56 22.59 26.85
C PRO A 51 7.94 22.52 25.45
N GLU A 52 8.14 21.38 24.80
CA GLU A 52 7.62 21.07 23.48
C GLU A 52 6.55 19.97 23.63
N LEU A 53 5.36 20.19 23.06
CA LEU A 53 4.24 19.26 23.14
C LEU A 53 3.87 18.80 21.73
N PHE A 54 3.76 17.50 21.54
CA PHE A 54 3.43 16.88 20.27
C PHE A 54 2.22 15.96 20.41
N LEU A 55 1.34 16.00 19.40
CA LEU A 55 0.32 14.98 19.16
C LEU A 55 0.72 14.24 17.88
N GLY A 56 1.27 13.03 18.03
CA GLY A 56 1.97 12.37 16.93
C GLY A 56 3.12 13.23 16.40
N ASP A 57 3.04 13.66 15.14
CA ASP A 57 4.02 14.50 14.45
C ASP A 57 3.68 16.02 14.50
N VAL A 58 2.55 16.39 15.09
CA VAL A 58 2.07 17.78 15.12
C VAL A 58 2.46 18.49 16.41
N GLU A 59 3.27 19.54 16.31
CA GLU A 59 3.64 20.40 17.44
C GLU A 59 2.46 21.28 17.89
N ILE A 60 2.06 21.14 19.16
CA ILE A 60 1.10 22.00 19.83
C ILE A 60 1.84 23.15 20.50
N LYS A 61 1.64 24.37 19.97
CA LYS A 61 2.33 25.55 20.48
C LYS A 61 1.82 25.97 21.86
N LEU A 62 2.68 25.80 22.86
CA LEU A 62 2.45 26.32 24.20
C LEU A 62 2.79 27.81 24.31
N VAL A 63 2.21 28.52 25.26
CA VAL A 63 2.53 29.92 25.60
C VAL A 63 2.80 29.98 27.10
N SER A 64 3.90 30.60 27.49
CA SER A 64 4.28 30.75 28.90
C SER A 64 3.55 31.91 29.54
N THR A 65 2.98 31.68 30.71
CA THR A 65 2.51 32.69 31.64
C THR A 65 3.26 32.48 32.96
N TYR A 66 4.03 33.46 33.40
CA TYR A 66 4.72 33.38 34.70
C TYR A 66 3.71 33.61 35.82
N LEU A 67 3.63 32.66 36.75
CA LEU A 67 2.86 32.83 37.99
C LEU A 67 3.80 33.28 39.09
N SER A 68 3.35 34.23 39.93
CA SER A 68 4.02 34.55 41.19
C SER A 68 4.12 33.26 42.02
N ASN A 69 5.34 32.90 42.48
CA ASN A 69 5.74 31.75 43.32
C ASN A 69 6.68 30.70 42.66
N GLY A 70 7.42 31.04 41.59
CA GLY A 70 8.41 30.11 41.00
C GLY A 70 7.80 28.96 40.19
N ILE A 71 6.51 29.08 39.85
CA ILE A 71 5.79 28.14 38.99
C ILE A 71 5.63 28.79 37.62
N THR A 72 6.05 28.08 36.56
CA THR A 72 5.78 28.53 35.20
C THR A 72 4.62 27.72 34.62
N LEU A 73 3.60 28.43 34.15
CA LEU A 73 2.42 27.85 33.51
C LEU A 73 2.59 27.93 32.00
N PHE A 74 2.43 26.81 31.30
CA PHE A 74 2.41 26.76 29.85
C PHE A 74 1.04 26.30 29.39
N THR A 75 0.39 27.08 28.53
CA THR A 75 -0.94 26.76 27.98
C THR A 75 -0.92 26.70 26.46
N SER A 76 -1.61 25.73 25.85
CA SER A 76 -1.85 25.77 24.39
C SER A 76 -2.66 27.02 24.04
N ARG A 77 -2.20 27.78 23.04
CA ARG A 77 -2.73 29.11 22.68
C ARG A 77 -4.26 29.14 22.57
N VAL A 78 -4.88 30.21 23.09
CA VAL A 78 -6.30 30.55 22.90
C VAL A 78 -6.42 31.49 21.70
N HIS A 79 -6.62 30.96 20.50
CA HIS A 79 -7.11 31.78 19.39
C HIS A 79 -8.64 31.80 19.41
N SER A 80 -9.25 32.82 18.81
CA SER A 80 -10.72 32.96 18.79
C SER A 80 -11.44 31.94 17.91
N GLY A 81 -10.71 31.19 17.07
CA GLY A 81 -11.27 30.19 16.17
C GLY A 81 -11.33 28.78 16.78
N PHE A 82 -12.46 28.10 16.56
CA PHE A 82 -12.67 26.70 16.98
C PHE A 82 -11.53 25.76 16.56
N PHE A 83 -11.08 25.82 15.30
CA PHE A 83 -10.07 24.90 14.77
C PHE A 83 -8.68 25.08 15.37
N ASP A 84 -8.38 26.25 15.91
CA ASP A 84 -7.09 26.51 16.55
C ASP A 84 -7.00 25.83 17.93
N ASN A 85 -8.15 25.55 18.54
CA ASN A 85 -8.26 24.93 19.88
C ASN A 85 -8.78 23.48 19.83
N ALA A 86 -9.30 23.02 18.69
CA ALA A 86 -9.78 21.65 18.49
C ALA A 86 -8.62 20.73 18.07
N HIS A 87 -7.68 20.48 18.99
CA HIS A 87 -6.43 19.72 18.73
C HIS A 87 -6.68 18.29 18.23
N PHE A 88 -7.78 17.67 18.66
CA PHE A 88 -8.17 16.31 18.26
C PHE A 88 -9.14 16.28 17.08
N PHE A 89 -9.41 17.43 16.42
CA PHE A 89 -10.35 17.47 15.32
C PHE A 89 -9.90 16.54 14.18
N ASN A 90 -10.80 15.65 13.77
CA ASN A 90 -10.57 14.60 12.77
C ASN A 90 -9.57 13.51 13.19
N TYR A 91 -9.02 13.57 14.40
CA TYR A 91 -8.29 12.44 14.96
C TYR A 91 -9.27 11.38 15.49
N PHE A 92 -8.81 10.15 15.59
CA PHE A 92 -9.59 9.05 16.16
C PHE A 92 -8.69 7.91 16.63
N GLY A 93 -9.22 7.09 17.54
CA GLY A 93 -8.50 5.94 18.07
C GLY A 93 -7.39 6.36 19.04
N GLU A 94 -6.42 5.47 19.24
CA GLU A 94 -5.29 5.74 20.12
C GLU A 94 -4.33 6.75 19.46
N SER A 95 -4.11 7.87 20.14
CA SER A 95 -3.13 8.88 19.74
C SER A 95 -2.13 9.11 20.86
N GLU A 96 -0.87 9.22 20.46
CA GLU A 96 0.25 9.45 21.36
C GLU A 96 0.48 10.94 21.54
N LEU A 97 0.50 11.38 22.80
CA LEU A 97 0.96 12.69 23.20
C LEU A 97 2.36 12.56 23.79
N VAL A 98 3.28 13.38 23.30
CA VAL A 98 4.66 13.44 23.77
C VAL A 98 4.94 14.84 24.29
N LEU A 99 5.27 14.95 25.57
CA LEU A 99 5.71 16.17 26.21
C LEU A 99 7.22 16.07 26.47
N LEU A 100 7.99 16.93 25.82
CA LEU A 100 9.41 17.09 26.05
C LEU A 100 9.62 18.26 27.03
N THR A 101 10.30 17.97 28.13
CA THR A 101 10.74 18.97 29.09
C THR A 101 12.25 18.96 29.20
N HIS A 102 12.83 20.09 29.62
CA HIS A 102 14.28 20.26 29.72
C HIS A 102 14.64 20.62 31.16
N ASP A 103 15.44 19.79 31.83
CA ASP A 103 15.91 19.99 33.20
C ASP A 103 17.44 19.81 33.20
N ASN A 104 18.18 20.83 33.65
CA ASN A 104 19.66 20.81 33.73
C ASN A 104 20.41 20.35 32.45
N GLY A 105 19.87 20.64 31.27
CA GLY A 105 20.45 20.24 29.98
C GLY A 105 20.08 18.83 29.51
N GLU A 106 19.39 18.03 30.34
CA GLU A 106 18.79 16.76 29.95
C GLU A 106 17.37 16.98 29.41
N THR A 107 16.99 16.19 28.40
CA THR A 107 15.62 16.20 27.85
C THR A 107 14.86 15.01 28.41
N LEU A 108 13.78 15.31 29.14
CA LEU A 108 12.86 14.32 29.70
C LEU A 108 11.63 14.20 28.80
N GLU A 109 11.33 12.97 28.41
CA GLU A 109 10.19 12.62 27.55
C GLU A 109 9.07 12.01 28.39
N HIS A 110 7.87 12.58 28.30
CA HIS A 110 6.66 12.06 28.92
C HIS A 110 5.65 11.69 27.84
N THR A 111 5.26 10.42 27.80
CA THR A 111 4.36 9.88 26.78
C THR A 111 3.03 9.48 27.39
N LYS A 112 1.92 9.89 26.77
CA LYS A 112 0.57 9.50 27.17
C LYS A 112 -0.25 9.07 25.96
N ILE A 113 -0.92 7.92 26.06
CA ILE A 113 -1.88 7.46 25.06
C ILE A 113 -3.27 7.99 25.42
N ILE A 114 -3.93 8.63 24.45
CA ILE A 114 -5.31 9.10 24.56
C ILE A 114 -6.18 8.38 23.54
N ASN A 115 -7.36 7.93 23.97
CA ASN A 115 -8.37 7.38 23.08
C ASN A 115 -9.31 8.48 22.58
N ILE A 116 -9.32 8.74 21.28
CA ILE A 116 -10.16 9.77 20.66
C ILE A 116 -11.41 9.12 20.06
N THR A 117 -12.59 9.61 20.43
CA THR A 117 -13.88 9.12 19.97
C THR A 117 -14.49 10.04 18.91
N LEU A 118 -15.12 9.44 17.91
CA LEU A 118 -15.74 10.18 16.80
C LEU A 118 -17.23 10.36 17.03
N LYS A 119 -17.77 11.51 16.63
CA LYS A 119 -19.22 11.67 16.47
C LYS A 119 -19.77 10.63 15.49
N LYS A 120 -20.95 10.06 15.80
CA LYS A 120 -21.59 9.01 14.98
C LYS A 120 -21.68 9.32 13.48
N GLU A 121 -21.99 10.56 13.11
CA GLU A 121 -22.03 11.02 11.71
C GLU A 121 -20.66 10.88 11.01
N LYS A 122 -19.57 11.32 11.66
CA LYS A 122 -18.21 11.19 11.12
C LYS A 122 -17.76 9.74 11.05
N ALA A 123 -18.18 8.91 12.00
CA ALA A 123 -17.90 7.47 12.01
C ALA A 123 -18.50 6.75 10.79
N VAL A 124 -19.72 7.12 10.37
CA VAL A 124 -20.33 6.59 9.14
C VAL A 124 -19.52 7.01 7.91
N ILE A 125 -19.18 8.30 7.78
CA ILE A 125 -18.36 8.80 6.66
C ILE A 125 -16.99 8.09 6.62
N ALA A 126 -16.36 7.86 7.78
CA ALA A 126 -15.11 7.12 7.88
C ALA A 126 -15.23 5.68 7.36
N HIS A 127 -16.32 4.99 7.72
CA HIS A 127 -16.61 3.65 7.23
C HIS A 127 -16.76 3.63 5.70
N ASP A 128 -17.51 4.58 5.14
CA ASP A 128 -17.75 4.67 3.70
C ASP A 128 -16.45 4.99 2.93
N MET A 129 -15.62 5.90 3.46
CA MET A 129 -14.30 6.21 2.89
C MET A 129 -13.39 4.98 2.87
N LEU A 130 -13.36 4.22 3.96
CA LEU A 130 -12.58 2.99 4.06
C LEU A 130 -13.05 1.91 3.08
N ASN A 131 -14.35 1.74 2.94
CA ASN A 131 -14.94 0.83 1.97
C ASN A 131 -14.58 1.23 0.54
N TYR A 132 -14.68 2.52 0.21
CA TYR A 132 -14.29 3.05 -1.10
C TYR A 132 -12.82 2.79 -1.41
N LEU A 133 -11.91 3.08 -0.46
CA LEU A 133 -10.49 2.79 -0.63
C LEU A 133 -10.24 1.30 -0.83
N SER A 134 -10.96 0.42 -0.13
CA SER A 134 -10.85 -1.03 -0.30
C SER A 134 -11.24 -1.53 -1.69
N GLU A 135 -12.13 -0.82 -2.37
CA GLU A 135 -12.57 -1.17 -3.72
C GLU A 135 -11.59 -0.68 -4.78
N ASN A 136 -10.92 0.45 -4.51
CA ASN A 136 -10.09 1.15 -5.49
C ASN A 136 -8.58 0.99 -5.27
N MET A 137 -8.16 0.52 -4.09
CA MET A 137 -6.78 0.30 -3.70
C MET A 137 -6.53 -1.18 -3.39
N GLU A 138 -5.51 -1.77 -4.02
CA GLU A 138 -5.17 -3.18 -3.81
C GLU A 138 -4.62 -3.45 -2.40
N ASP A 139 -3.93 -2.49 -1.79
CA ASP A 139 -3.42 -2.59 -0.43
C ASP A 139 -3.58 -1.30 0.40
N ILE A 140 -4.73 -1.15 1.06
CA ILE A 140 -5.02 -0.03 1.99
C ILE A 140 -3.93 0.11 3.09
N SER A 141 -3.21 -0.97 3.43
CA SER A 141 -2.14 -0.89 4.43
C SER A 141 -1.03 0.10 4.02
N GLN A 142 -0.75 0.26 2.73
CA GLN A 142 0.22 1.24 2.25
C GLN A 142 -0.22 2.68 2.53
N VAL A 143 -1.53 2.96 2.47
CA VAL A 143 -2.13 4.23 2.89
C VAL A 143 -1.91 4.45 4.38
N CYS A 144 -2.10 3.40 5.20
CA CYS A 144 -1.96 3.46 6.67
C CYS A 144 -0.53 3.78 7.15
N PHE A 145 0.51 3.40 6.40
CA PHE A 145 1.91 3.52 6.83
C PHE A 145 2.71 4.64 6.15
N SER A 146 2.13 5.32 5.15
CA SER A 146 2.85 6.30 4.33
C SER A 146 3.26 7.57 5.10
N LYS A 147 2.47 8.02 6.09
CA LYS A 147 2.73 9.25 6.88
C LYS A 147 3.19 9.00 8.32
N THR A 148 2.82 7.87 8.93
CA THR A 148 3.18 7.49 10.31
C THR A 148 4.62 6.97 10.49
N ARG A 149 5.36 6.77 9.38
CA ARG A 149 6.78 6.37 9.40
C ARG A 149 7.75 7.40 9.99
N SER A 150 7.33 8.64 10.20
CA SER A 150 8.20 9.71 10.70
C SER A 150 8.62 9.55 12.18
N GLY A 151 7.92 8.72 12.96
CA GLY A 151 8.17 8.52 14.39
C GLY A 151 8.50 7.09 14.82
N PHE A 152 8.22 6.09 13.98
CA PHE A 152 8.52 4.68 14.30
C PHE A 152 9.86 4.29 13.68
N ARG A 153 10.82 3.85 14.51
CA ARG A 153 12.17 3.47 14.06
C ARG A 153 12.07 2.50 12.88
N PRO A 154 12.74 2.77 11.75
CA PRO A 154 12.71 1.88 10.60
C PRO A 154 13.42 0.58 10.98
N GLN A 155 12.67 -0.49 11.24
CA GLN A 155 13.21 -1.81 11.00
C GLN A 155 13.36 -1.95 9.48
N ALA A 156 14.59 -2.17 9.05
CA ALA A 156 14.92 -2.38 7.66
C ALA A 156 14.09 -3.55 7.09
N ASP A 157 13.52 -3.31 5.91
CA ASP A 157 13.07 -4.34 4.96
C ASP A 157 11.90 -5.24 5.37
N GLY A 158 10.83 -4.64 5.92
CA GLY A 158 9.51 -5.24 5.95
C GLY A 158 8.84 -5.24 4.57
N HIS A 159 9.11 -6.24 3.73
CA HIS A 159 8.32 -6.47 2.52
C HIS A 159 6.89 -6.87 2.89
N SER A 160 5.87 -6.20 2.32
CA SER A 160 4.44 -6.52 2.55
C SER A 160 4.10 -7.95 2.11
N ASN A 161 3.28 -8.65 2.90
CA ASN A 161 2.76 -10.00 2.59
C ASN A 161 2.07 -10.09 1.21
N MET A 162 1.58 -8.97 0.67
CA MET A 162 1.01 -8.93 -0.67
C MET A 162 2.05 -9.12 -1.77
N VAL A 163 3.29 -8.64 -1.60
CA VAL A 163 4.39 -8.80 -2.56
C VAL A 163 4.70 -10.28 -2.78
N LYS A 164 4.69 -11.07 -1.69
CA LYS A 164 4.90 -12.51 -1.77
C LYS A 164 3.76 -13.23 -2.51
N ILE A 165 2.52 -12.77 -2.34
CA ILE A 165 1.35 -13.28 -3.09
C ILE A 165 1.41 -12.88 -4.57
N GLU A 166 1.85 -11.68 -4.89
CA GLU A 166 2.03 -11.22 -6.28
C GLU A 166 3.14 -12.00 -6.99
N ASN A 167 4.29 -12.20 -6.33
CA ASN A 167 5.37 -13.02 -6.87
C ASN A 167 4.94 -14.48 -7.05
N LEU A 168 4.11 -14.99 -6.12
CA LEU A 168 3.46 -16.30 -6.25
C LEU A 168 2.53 -16.35 -7.48
N ASN A 169 1.70 -15.33 -7.69
CA ASN A 169 0.82 -15.26 -8.88
C ASN A 169 1.62 -15.19 -10.18
N LYS A 170 2.66 -14.36 -10.27
CA LYS A 170 3.53 -14.27 -11.45
C LYS A 170 4.15 -15.64 -11.80
N ALA A 171 4.58 -16.39 -10.78
CA ALA A 171 5.11 -17.74 -10.97
C ALA A 171 4.02 -18.73 -11.41
N ILE A 172 2.81 -18.66 -10.85
CA ILE A 172 1.66 -19.49 -11.26
C ILE A 172 1.29 -19.22 -12.71
N ASP A 173 1.12 -17.94 -13.08
CA ASP A 173 0.76 -17.52 -14.44
C ASP A 173 1.76 -18.07 -15.46
N PHE A 174 3.06 -17.98 -15.16
CA PHE A 174 4.10 -18.52 -16.01
C PHE A 174 4.02 -20.04 -16.18
N LEU A 175 3.81 -20.78 -15.08
CA LEU A 175 3.72 -22.24 -15.09
C LEU A 175 2.46 -22.75 -15.79
N GLU A 176 1.34 -22.03 -15.69
CA GLU A 176 0.10 -22.32 -16.40
C GLU A 176 0.28 -22.16 -17.92
N ILE A 177 0.84 -21.01 -18.35
CA ILE A 177 1.07 -20.72 -19.78
C ILE A 177 2.04 -21.72 -20.42
N HIS A 178 3.09 -22.12 -19.69
CA HIS A 178 4.16 -22.96 -20.24
C HIS A 178 4.04 -24.45 -19.91
N ALA A 179 2.91 -24.91 -19.35
CA ALA A 179 2.72 -26.32 -18.97
C ALA A 179 3.01 -27.31 -20.12
N GLY A 180 2.61 -26.96 -21.35
CA GLY A 180 2.89 -27.77 -22.55
C GLY A 180 4.38 -27.93 -22.86
N HIS A 181 5.21 -26.92 -22.55
CA HIS A 181 6.67 -27.01 -22.69
C HIS A 181 7.28 -27.95 -21.66
N PHE A 182 6.79 -27.92 -20.41
CA PHE A 182 7.22 -28.86 -19.39
C PHE A 182 6.86 -30.31 -19.74
N SER A 183 5.72 -30.55 -20.39
CA SER A 183 5.37 -31.90 -20.87
C SER A 183 6.30 -32.41 -21.96
N LYS A 184 6.67 -31.57 -22.93
CA LYS A 184 7.49 -31.97 -24.09
C LYS A 184 8.98 -32.05 -23.75
N GLN A 185 9.47 -31.14 -22.92
CA GLN A 185 10.89 -30.94 -22.62
C GLN A 185 11.16 -31.01 -21.12
N ASN A 186 10.72 -32.10 -20.48
CA ASN A 186 11.03 -32.35 -19.07
C ASN A 186 12.42 -32.93 -18.86
N LYS A 187 12.96 -32.69 -17.66
CA LYS A 187 14.16 -33.37 -17.18
C LYS A 187 13.80 -34.80 -16.76
N TYR A 188 14.42 -35.79 -17.38
CA TYR A 188 14.29 -37.20 -16.99
C TYR A 188 15.64 -37.90 -16.97
N LYS A 189 15.72 -39.00 -16.22
CA LYS A 189 16.78 -40.00 -16.28
C LYS A 189 16.18 -41.28 -16.86
N LEU A 190 16.91 -41.94 -17.76
CA LEU A 190 16.51 -43.26 -18.24
C LEU A 190 16.82 -44.26 -17.14
N GLU A 191 15.78 -44.93 -16.61
CA GLU A 191 15.93 -46.03 -15.66
C GLU A 191 15.55 -47.34 -16.33
N THR A 192 16.27 -48.40 -15.95
CA THR A 192 16.11 -49.73 -16.53
C THR A 192 15.60 -50.65 -15.45
N LYS A 193 14.48 -51.31 -15.71
CA LYS A 193 13.92 -52.34 -14.82
C LYS A 193 13.78 -53.63 -15.61
N LEU A 194 14.28 -54.71 -15.02
CA LEU A 194 14.11 -56.05 -15.54
C LEU A 194 12.68 -56.50 -15.26
N GLU A 195 11.92 -56.76 -16.32
CA GLU A 195 10.56 -57.30 -16.24
C GLU A 195 10.47 -58.57 -17.07
N ILE A 196 9.84 -59.59 -16.50
CA ILE A 196 9.60 -60.87 -17.16
C ILE A 196 8.33 -60.71 -18.00
N GLN A 197 8.42 -60.89 -19.33
CA GLN A 197 7.26 -60.82 -20.23
C GLN A 197 7.23 -62.07 -21.12
N SER A 198 6.19 -62.89 -20.96
CA SER A 198 6.01 -64.16 -21.68
C SER A 198 5.46 -64.01 -23.11
N ASP A 199 4.83 -62.88 -23.44
CA ASP A 199 4.02 -62.73 -24.67
C ASP A 199 4.75 -62.11 -25.87
N LYS A 200 6.07 -61.90 -25.78
CA LYS A 200 6.86 -61.26 -26.84
C LYS A 200 8.10 -62.09 -27.18
N PRO A 201 8.60 -62.02 -28.44
CA PRO A 201 9.81 -62.72 -28.82
C PRO A 201 11.00 -62.28 -27.96
N SER A 202 11.68 -63.26 -27.38
CA SER A 202 12.84 -63.09 -26.51
C SER A 202 13.98 -62.37 -27.22
N VAL A 203 14.57 -61.38 -26.56
CA VAL A 203 15.76 -60.68 -27.03
C VAL A 203 16.92 -61.12 -26.13
N TYR A 204 17.96 -61.71 -26.73
CA TYR A 204 19.12 -62.20 -26.00
C TYR A 204 20.18 -61.10 -25.91
N ASP A 205 20.35 -60.52 -24.72
CA ASP A 205 21.43 -59.58 -24.41
C ASP A 205 22.35 -60.12 -23.30
N HIS A 206 23.43 -59.38 -22.99
CA HIS A 206 24.35 -59.75 -21.90
C HIS A 206 23.62 -59.92 -20.56
N THR A 207 22.63 -59.06 -20.27
CA THR A 207 21.86 -59.14 -19.01
C THR A 207 20.96 -60.37 -18.95
N THR A 208 20.44 -60.82 -20.08
CA THR A 208 19.67 -62.06 -20.22
C THR A 208 20.55 -63.26 -19.92
N THR A 209 21.80 -63.21 -20.39
CA THR A 209 22.81 -64.25 -20.16
C THR A 209 23.21 -64.31 -18.69
N ASP A 210 23.51 -63.16 -18.07
CA ASP A 210 23.85 -63.06 -16.65
C ASP A 210 22.68 -63.56 -15.78
N TRP A 211 21.45 -63.16 -16.09
CA TRP A 211 20.28 -63.64 -15.36
C TRP A 211 20.08 -65.15 -15.47
N LEU A 212 20.25 -65.73 -16.67
CA LEU A 212 20.19 -67.17 -16.89
C LEU A 212 21.26 -67.92 -16.08
N THR A 213 22.47 -67.38 -16.01
CA THR A 213 23.54 -67.98 -15.19
C THR A 213 23.26 -67.94 -13.69
N CYS A 214 22.41 -67.01 -13.24
CA CYS A 214 22.02 -66.89 -11.84
C CYS A 214 20.71 -67.63 -11.49
N ASN A 215 19.94 -68.09 -12.49
CA ASN A 215 18.59 -68.67 -12.31
C ASN A 215 18.43 -69.99 -13.09
N TYR A 216 19.40 -70.90 -13.00
CA TYR A 216 19.34 -72.22 -13.63
C TYR A 216 18.18 -73.09 -13.11
N ASP A 217 17.75 -72.84 -11.88
CA ASP A 217 16.64 -73.52 -11.20
C ASP A 217 15.28 -73.30 -11.90
N LYS A 218 15.16 -72.25 -12.70
CA LYS A 218 13.92 -71.88 -13.41
C LYS A 218 13.82 -72.45 -14.83
N LEU A 219 14.77 -73.29 -15.24
CA LEU A 219 14.78 -73.91 -16.56
C LEU A 219 13.90 -75.16 -16.55
N GLU A 220 12.81 -75.13 -17.31
CA GLU A 220 11.94 -76.30 -17.48
C GLU A 220 12.29 -77.05 -18.77
N PRO A 221 12.52 -78.38 -18.75
CA PRO A 221 12.79 -79.15 -19.96
C PRO A 221 11.65 -79.03 -20.97
N ALA A 222 11.96 -78.68 -22.21
CA ALA A 222 10.98 -78.45 -23.27
C ALA A 222 11.23 -79.34 -24.49
N ARG A 223 10.19 -79.53 -25.30
CA ARG A 223 10.32 -80.18 -26.61
C ARG A 223 10.89 -79.18 -27.62
N LYS A 224 11.49 -79.69 -28.71
CA LYS A 224 12.08 -78.89 -29.80
C LYS A 224 11.11 -77.89 -30.46
N GLN A 225 9.81 -78.04 -30.25
CA GLN A 225 8.77 -77.18 -30.81
C GLN A 225 8.35 -76.03 -29.86
N GLU A 226 8.73 -76.08 -28.58
CA GLU A 226 8.18 -75.21 -27.51
C GLU A 226 9.26 -74.55 -26.65
N TYR A 227 10.52 -74.54 -27.10
CA TYR A 227 11.65 -74.08 -26.31
C TYR A 227 11.89 -72.57 -26.44
N THR A 228 12.29 -71.94 -25.33
CA THR A 228 12.72 -70.52 -25.31
C THR A 228 14.24 -70.40 -25.43
N VAL A 229 15.00 -71.35 -24.89
CA VAL A 229 16.48 -71.36 -24.91
C VAL A 229 16.99 -72.78 -25.17
N ALA A 230 18.07 -72.92 -25.93
CA ALA A 230 18.79 -74.18 -26.10
C ALA A 230 20.21 -74.07 -25.51
N ILE A 231 20.53 -74.93 -24.54
CA ILE A 231 21.83 -74.98 -23.86
C ILE A 231 22.41 -76.37 -24.10
N ASN A 232 23.62 -76.47 -24.65
CA ASN A 232 24.31 -77.75 -24.87
C ASN A 232 23.42 -78.83 -25.53
N LYS A 233 22.67 -78.44 -26.57
CA LYS A 233 21.74 -79.30 -27.34
C LYS A 233 20.52 -79.82 -26.56
N HIS A 234 20.28 -79.32 -25.35
CA HIS A 234 19.05 -79.53 -24.58
C HIS A 234 18.15 -78.30 -24.68
N TYR A 235 16.84 -78.53 -24.76
CA TYR A 235 15.83 -77.50 -25.00
C TYR A 235 15.11 -77.17 -23.69
N TYR A 236 14.99 -75.88 -23.37
CA TYR A 236 14.38 -75.41 -22.13
C TYR A 236 13.35 -74.30 -22.39
N LYS A 237 12.30 -74.27 -21.59
CA LYS A 237 11.31 -73.21 -21.50
C LYS A 237 11.60 -72.39 -20.24
N VAL A 238 11.67 -71.08 -20.41
CA VAL A 238 11.90 -70.11 -19.34
C VAL A 238 11.40 -68.75 -19.79
N ASP A 239 10.79 -68.00 -18.89
CA ASP A 239 10.42 -66.61 -19.17
C ASP A 239 11.64 -65.71 -18.94
N LEU A 240 12.17 -65.14 -20.02
CA LEU A 240 13.37 -64.32 -19.96
C LEU A 240 13.04 -62.88 -19.53
N PRO A 241 13.82 -62.28 -18.61
CA PRO A 241 13.63 -60.89 -18.26
C PRO A 241 14.11 -60.00 -19.40
N ARG A 242 13.40 -58.89 -19.61
CA ARG A 242 13.76 -57.85 -20.58
C ARG A 242 14.02 -56.54 -19.87
N ASN A 243 15.04 -55.81 -20.34
CA ASN A 243 15.30 -54.45 -19.94
C ASN A 243 14.22 -53.51 -20.48
N ASN A 244 13.24 -53.17 -19.63
CA ASN A 244 12.30 -52.10 -19.92
C ASN A 244 12.91 -50.78 -19.45
N HIS A 245 13.09 -49.87 -20.40
CA HIS A 245 13.57 -48.52 -20.13
C HIS A 245 12.37 -47.60 -19.96
N PHE A 246 12.30 -46.92 -18.82
CA PHE A 246 11.28 -45.90 -18.59
C PHE A 246 11.93 -44.56 -18.25
N LYS A 247 11.23 -43.47 -18.58
CA LYS A 247 11.67 -42.12 -18.27
C LYS A 247 11.31 -41.81 -16.83
N CYS A 248 12.32 -41.76 -15.96
CA CYS A 248 12.17 -41.33 -14.58
C CYS A 248 12.27 -39.79 -14.50
N THR A 249 11.13 -39.13 -14.35
CA THR A 249 11.00 -37.67 -14.15
C THR A 249 11.29 -37.22 -12.72
N ASN A 250 11.67 -38.12 -11.83
CA ASN A 250 11.99 -37.83 -10.43
C ASN A 250 13.37 -37.14 -10.26
N GLN A 251 13.57 -36.03 -10.95
CA GLN A 251 14.80 -35.24 -10.98
C GLN A 251 14.67 -34.01 -10.07
N LYS A 252 15.82 -33.48 -9.61
CA LYS A 252 15.86 -32.34 -8.69
C LYS A 252 15.09 -31.14 -9.23
N GLU A 253 15.20 -30.89 -10.54
CA GLU A 253 14.54 -29.76 -11.19
C GLU A 253 13.00 -29.86 -11.12
N ASN A 254 12.47 -31.06 -11.33
CA ASN A 254 11.03 -31.30 -11.24
C ASN A 254 10.56 -31.29 -9.78
N GLN A 255 11.36 -31.88 -8.87
CA GLN A 255 11.08 -31.82 -7.43
C GLN A 255 10.97 -30.38 -6.92
N ALA A 256 11.81 -29.46 -7.40
CA ALA A 256 11.75 -28.05 -7.02
C ALA A 256 10.41 -27.40 -7.42
N ILE A 257 9.88 -27.69 -8.62
CA ILE A 257 8.59 -27.17 -9.07
C ILE A 257 7.45 -27.73 -8.20
N HIS A 258 7.42 -29.05 -7.97
CA HIS A 258 6.40 -29.66 -7.11
C HIS A 258 6.48 -29.17 -5.66
N TRP A 259 7.69 -28.94 -5.16
CA TRP A 259 7.91 -28.40 -3.82
C TRP A 259 7.44 -26.96 -3.70
N PHE A 260 7.69 -26.14 -4.72
CA PHE A 260 7.17 -24.78 -4.81
C PHE A 260 5.64 -24.75 -4.77
N LEU A 261 4.95 -25.57 -5.59
CA LEU A 261 3.49 -25.62 -5.62
C LEU A 261 2.92 -26.00 -4.24
N LEU A 262 3.53 -26.99 -3.58
CA LEU A 262 3.11 -27.41 -2.24
C LEU A 262 3.39 -26.33 -1.18
N SER A 263 4.55 -25.67 -1.26
CA SER A 263 4.92 -24.55 -0.39
C SER A 263 3.95 -23.37 -0.55
N GLY A 264 3.55 -23.06 -1.79
CA GLY A 264 2.56 -22.03 -2.10
C GLY A 264 1.19 -22.34 -1.50
N ILE A 265 0.72 -23.59 -1.59
CA ILE A 265 -0.55 -24.02 -0.97
C ILE A 265 -0.50 -23.85 0.55
N GLN A 266 0.59 -24.30 1.19
CA GLN A 266 0.79 -24.17 2.63
C GLN A 266 0.83 -22.70 3.06
N TYR A 267 1.53 -21.84 2.30
CA TYR A 267 1.57 -20.41 2.55
C TYR A 267 0.18 -19.78 2.50
N CYS A 268 -0.62 -20.10 1.48
CA CYS A 268 -2.01 -19.63 1.40
C CYS A 268 -2.85 -20.11 2.61
N ASP A 269 -2.64 -21.33 3.11
CA ASP A 269 -3.35 -21.85 4.28
C ASP A 269 -3.00 -21.11 5.58
N VAL A 270 -1.71 -20.81 5.78
CA VAL A 270 -1.27 -20.01 6.93
C VAL A 270 -1.88 -18.61 6.87
N MET A 271 -1.84 -17.96 5.69
CA MET A 271 -2.41 -16.62 5.51
C MET A 271 -3.93 -16.59 5.73
N ILE A 272 -4.68 -17.58 5.22
CA ILE A 272 -6.14 -17.65 5.43
C ILE A 272 -6.48 -17.82 6.91
N LYS A 273 -5.72 -18.65 7.64
CA LYS A 273 -5.92 -18.82 9.10
C LYS A 273 -5.63 -17.53 9.85
N LEU A 274 -4.56 -16.84 9.49
CA LEU A 274 -4.17 -15.59 10.11
C LEU A 274 -5.24 -14.50 9.92
N LEU A 275 -5.70 -14.29 8.68
CA LEU A 275 -6.78 -13.33 8.39
C LEU A 275 -8.09 -13.65 9.13
N LYS A 276 -8.44 -14.95 9.27
CA LYS A 276 -9.64 -15.37 10.03
C LYS A 276 -9.51 -15.14 11.53
N SER A 277 -8.32 -15.30 12.10
CA SER A 277 -8.09 -15.04 13.52
C SER A 277 -8.28 -13.55 13.86
N GLN A 278 -7.88 -12.66 12.95
CA GLN A 278 -8.06 -11.21 13.08
C GLN A 278 -9.55 -10.80 13.05
N GLU A 279 -10.38 -11.46 12.24
CA GLU A 279 -11.83 -11.20 12.16
C GLU A 279 -12.58 -11.52 13.48
N ASN A 280 -12.08 -12.47 14.27
CA ASN A 280 -12.80 -13.01 15.44
C ASN A 280 -12.50 -12.32 16.78
N ASN A 281 -11.53 -11.41 16.84
CA ASN A 281 -11.19 -10.71 18.09
C ASN A 281 -12.30 -9.70 18.45
N ARG A 282 -13.22 -10.08 19.35
CA ARG A 282 -14.26 -9.18 19.89
C ARG A 282 -13.63 -8.17 20.85
N VAL A 283 -13.84 -6.88 20.60
CA VAL A 283 -13.54 -5.82 21.60
C VAL A 283 -14.82 -5.53 22.38
N VAL A 284 -14.69 -5.45 23.70
CA VAL A 284 -15.76 -5.10 24.63
C VAL A 284 -16.26 -3.69 24.31
N SER A 285 -17.58 -3.53 24.18
CA SER A 285 -18.19 -2.27 23.78
C SER A 285 -18.12 -1.23 24.90
N TYR A 286 -17.62 -0.05 24.58
CA TYR A 286 -18.01 1.19 25.25
C TYR A 286 -18.96 1.91 24.29
N GLU A 287 -20.26 1.91 24.61
CA GLU A 287 -21.28 2.64 23.84
C GLU A 287 -21.69 3.87 24.63
N ASN A 288 -21.21 5.04 24.21
CA ASN A 288 -21.85 6.32 24.50
C ASN A 288 -22.78 6.63 23.31
N SER A 289 -23.98 7.16 23.56
CA SER A 289 -25.03 7.27 22.53
C SER A 289 -24.67 8.20 21.36
N GLU A 290 -23.77 9.16 21.57
CA GLU A 290 -23.36 10.16 20.57
C GLU A 290 -21.97 9.93 19.95
N TYR A 291 -21.05 9.28 20.69
CA TYR A 291 -19.65 9.10 20.29
C TYR A 291 -19.27 7.62 20.23
N ILE A 292 -18.61 7.24 19.14
CA ILE A 292 -18.26 5.86 18.80
C ILE A 292 -16.74 5.68 18.90
N ARG A 293 -16.31 4.54 19.44
CA ARG A 293 -14.89 4.14 19.45
C ARG A 293 -14.43 3.72 18.05
N PHE A 294 -13.22 4.15 17.70
CA PHE A 294 -12.61 3.85 16.42
C PHE A 294 -12.47 2.35 16.12
N ASP A 295 -12.07 1.54 17.11
CA ASP A 295 -11.90 0.09 16.96
C ASP A 295 -13.17 -0.59 16.40
N GLN A 296 -14.34 -0.04 16.69
CA GLN A 296 -15.62 -0.52 16.17
C GLN A 296 -15.82 -0.14 14.70
N VAL A 297 -15.56 1.12 14.35
CA VAL A 297 -15.66 1.63 12.97
C VAL A 297 -14.70 0.88 12.04
N ILE A 298 -13.47 0.68 12.51
CA ILE A 298 -12.42 -0.03 11.79
C ILE A 298 -12.74 -1.49 11.64
N LYS A 299 -13.09 -2.21 12.70
CA LYS A 299 -13.43 -3.64 12.55
C LYS A 299 -14.59 -3.84 11.58
N ASN A 300 -15.60 -2.97 11.62
CA ASN A 300 -16.71 -3.02 10.68
C ASN A 300 -16.29 -2.76 9.24
N ALA A 301 -15.36 -1.84 8.99
CA ALA A 301 -14.81 -1.56 7.65
C ALA A 301 -13.79 -2.62 7.18
N LEU A 302 -13.00 -3.16 8.10
CA LEU A 302 -11.92 -4.11 7.83
C LEU A 302 -12.39 -5.52 7.60
N ASN A 303 -13.44 -5.97 8.30
CA ASN A 303 -13.93 -7.33 8.08
C ASN A 303 -14.28 -7.58 6.60
N PRO A 304 -14.97 -6.67 5.89
CA PRO A 304 -15.09 -6.71 4.43
C PRO A 304 -13.73 -6.77 3.68
N ILE A 305 -12.77 -5.93 4.06
CA ILE A 305 -11.42 -5.89 3.45
C ILE A 305 -10.69 -7.23 3.60
N LEU A 306 -10.61 -7.74 4.83
CA LEU A 306 -9.99 -9.01 5.19
C LEU A 306 -10.69 -10.18 4.48
N ARG A 307 -12.03 -10.15 4.37
CA ARG A 307 -12.80 -11.13 3.60
C ARG A 307 -12.46 -11.10 2.11
N ARG A 308 -12.37 -9.92 1.49
CA ARG A 308 -11.97 -9.76 0.08
C ARG A 308 -10.54 -10.29 -0.14
N LYS A 309 -9.58 -9.89 0.70
CA LYS A 309 -8.20 -10.41 0.66
C LYS A 309 -8.16 -11.93 0.85
N SER A 310 -8.91 -12.46 1.82
CA SER A 310 -9.06 -13.91 2.03
C SER A 310 -9.60 -14.62 0.79
N ASN A 311 -10.58 -14.04 0.11
CA ASN A 311 -11.13 -14.61 -1.12
C ASN A 311 -10.12 -14.57 -2.28
N LYS A 312 -9.35 -13.49 -2.44
CA LYS A 312 -8.22 -13.45 -3.40
C LYS A 312 -7.24 -14.60 -3.13
N ILE A 313 -6.82 -14.79 -1.87
CA ILE A 313 -5.88 -15.87 -1.49
C ILE A 313 -6.49 -17.25 -1.73
N LYS A 314 -7.78 -17.46 -1.45
CA LYS A 314 -8.49 -18.71 -1.77
C LYS A 314 -8.48 -19.00 -3.27
N ASN A 315 -8.64 -17.98 -4.12
CA ASN A 315 -8.57 -18.15 -5.57
C ASN A 315 -7.16 -18.57 -6.01
N VAL A 316 -6.11 -17.93 -5.49
CA VAL A 316 -4.71 -18.33 -5.74
C VAL A 316 -4.46 -19.78 -5.29
N LYS A 317 -4.95 -20.15 -4.10
CA LYS A 317 -4.86 -21.53 -3.59
C LYS A 317 -5.53 -22.52 -4.54
N LYS A 318 -6.73 -22.21 -5.05
CA LYS A 318 -7.46 -23.07 -6.00
C LYS A 318 -6.65 -23.27 -7.27
N ARG A 319 -6.06 -22.22 -7.83
CA ARG A 319 -5.17 -22.29 -8.99
C ARG A 319 -3.96 -23.17 -8.73
N LEU A 320 -3.29 -23.00 -7.59
CA LEU A 320 -2.15 -23.85 -7.20
C LEU A 320 -2.51 -25.33 -7.09
N ILE A 321 -3.68 -25.67 -6.54
CA ILE A 321 -4.14 -27.06 -6.45
C ILE A 321 -4.38 -27.63 -7.86
N GLN A 322 -5.03 -26.88 -8.75
CA GLN A 322 -5.25 -27.30 -10.14
C GLN A 322 -3.93 -27.48 -10.88
N LEU A 323 -3.00 -26.54 -10.73
CA LEU A 323 -1.67 -26.59 -11.32
C LEU A 323 -0.87 -27.78 -10.78
N LYS A 324 -0.97 -28.07 -9.48
CA LYS A 324 -0.33 -29.25 -8.86
C LYS A 324 -0.86 -30.55 -9.45
N MET A 325 -2.17 -30.68 -9.63
CA MET A 325 -2.77 -31.85 -10.26
C MET A 325 -2.28 -32.03 -11.71
N MET A 326 -2.25 -30.94 -12.48
CA MET A 326 -1.71 -30.95 -13.85
C MET A 326 -0.24 -31.38 -13.89
N TYR A 327 0.60 -30.85 -12.99
CA TYR A 327 2.02 -31.18 -12.97
C TYR A 327 2.30 -32.60 -12.45
N ASP A 328 1.42 -33.17 -11.62
CA ASP A 328 1.48 -34.59 -11.23
C ASP A 328 1.29 -35.53 -12.43
N GLU A 329 0.54 -35.11 -13.45
CA GLU A 329 0.40 -35.84 -14.72
C GLU A 329 1.56 -35.56 -15.69
N VAL A 330 2.00 -34.30 -15.76
CA VAL A 330 2.98 -33.82 -16.75
C VAL A 330 4.43 -34.21 -16.41
N ILE A 331 4.84 -34.11 -15.14
CA ILE A 331 6.18 -34.43 -14.65
C ILE A 331 6.13 -35.19 -13.32
N PRO A 332 5.64 -36.44 -13.30
CA PRO A 332 5.37 -37.18 -12.06
C PRO A 332 6.61 -37.34 -11.17
N VAL A 333 6.43 -37.15 -9.86
CA VAL A 333 7.49 -37.25 -8.83
C VAL A 333 7.04 -38.23 -7.74
N GLN A 334 7.79 -39.32 -7.54
CA GLN A 334 7.39 -40.42 -6.64
C GLN A 334 7.75 -40.19 -5.16
N LYS A 335 8.71 -39.30 -4.85
CA LYS A 335 9.14 -38.97 -3.47
C LYS A 335 9.57 -37.51 -3.38
N LEU A 336 8.62 -36.62 -3.12
CA LEU A 336 8.88 -35.20 -3.03
C LEU A 336 9.79 -34.89 -1.82
N LYS A 337 10.92 -34.25 -2.07
CA LYS A 337 11.83 -33.75 -1.04
C LYS A 337 11.83 -32.23 -1.02
N PRO A 338 12.01 -31.59 0.15
CA PRO A 338 12.25 -30.16 0.23
C PRO A 338 13.42 -29.77 -0.65
N THR A 339 13.14 -29.07 -1.74
CA THR A 339 14.14 -28.72 -2.76
C THR A 339 13.88 -27.29 -3.23
N LEU A 340 14.87 -26.42 -3.02
CA LEU A 340 14.84 -25.05 -3.53
C LEU A 340 15.25 -25.02 -5.01
N PRO A 341 14.74 -24.07 -5.81
CA PRO A 341 15.17 -23.90 -7.19
C PRO A 341 16.64 -23.49 -7.24
N VAL A 342 17.49 -24.33 -7.81
CA VAL A 342 18.90 -24.01 -8.09
C VAL A 342 19.11 -24.07 -9.59
N GLN A 343 19.70 -23.03 -10.16
CA GLN A 343 20.04 -23.03 -11.58
C GLN A 343 21.12 -24.08 -11.85
N THR A 344 20.79 -25.13 -12.62
CA THR A 344 21.72 -26.16 -13.09
C THR A 344 22.08 -25.92 -14.56
N SER A 345 23.09 -26.61 -15.07
CA SER A 345 23.42 -26.54 -16.50
C SER A 345 22.23 -26.92 -17.40
N TYR A 346 21.30 -27.75 -16.89
CA TYR A 346 20.08 -28.09 -17.61
C TYR A 346 19.06 -26.95 -17.59
N THR A 347 18.83 -26.31 -16.44
CA THR A 347 17.86 -25.20 -16.36
C THR A 347 18.34 -23.99 -17.16
N LEU A 348 19.63 -23.67 -17.13
CA LEU A 348 20.21 -22.57 -17.92
C LEU A 348 20.08 -22.80 -19.43
N LYS A 349 20.09 -24.05 -19.89
CA LYS A 349 19.90 -24.41 -21.30
C LYS A 349 18.44 -24.34 -21.74
N ASN A 350 17.50 -24.51 -20.82
CA ASN A 350 16.06 -24.59 -21.11
C ASN A 350 15.34 -23.35 -20.57
N TYR A 351 14.93 -22.45 -21.46
CA TYR A 351 14.34 -21.16 -21.11
C TYR A 351 13.16 -21.26 -20.12
N HIS A 352 12.27 -22.24 -20.30
CA HIS A 352 11.11 -22.44 -19.43
C HIS A 352 11.50 -22.83 -17.99
N TYR A 353 12.52 -23.68 -17.81
CA TYR A 353 13.05 -23.98 -16.48
C TYR A 353 13.77 -22.79 -15.88
N CYS A 354 14.62 -22.10 -16.66
CA CYS A 354 15.37 -20.93 -16.19
C CYS A 354 14.42 -19.84 -15.64
N SER A 355 13.41 -19.48 -16.44
CA SER A 355 12.45 -18.43 -16.10
C SER A 355 11.57 -18.83 -14.92
N ALA A 356 11.06 -20.07 -14.90
CA ALA A 356 10.31 -20.59 -13.74
C ALA A 356 11.15 -20.55 -12.46
N PHE A 357 12.42 -20.95 -12.52
CA PHE A 357 13.29 -20.99 -11.35
C PHE A 357 13.59 -19.59 -10.81
N ASN A 358 13.74 -18.60 -11.68
CA ASN A 358 13.91 -17.20 -11.25
C ASN A 358 12.65 -16.67 -10.56
N LEU A 359 11.46 -16.92 -11.13
CA LEU A 359 10.19 -16.50 -10.53
C LEU A 359 9.92 -17.19 -9.18
N ILE A 360 10.19 -18.49 -9.09
CA ILE A 360 10.09 -19.25 -7.84
C ILE A 360 11.10 -18.72 -6.81
N LYS A 361 12.31 -18.38 -7.24
CA LYS A 361 13.32 -17.78 -6.37
C LYS A 361 12.83 -16.44 -5.80
N HIS A 362 12.25 -15.56 -6.61
CA HIS A 362 11.65 -14.30 -6.12
C HIS A 362 10.58 -14.52 -5.04
N PHE A 363 9.78 -15.59 -5.15
CA PHE A 363 8.84 -15.95 -4.09
C PHE A 363 9.52 -16.33 -2.77
N TYR A 364 10.61 -17.10 -2.81
CA TYR A 364 11.34 -17.50 -1.60
C TYR A 364 12.17 -16.35 -1.01
N ASP A 365 12.78 -15.52 -1.85
CA ASP A 365 13.56 -14.34 -1.46
C ASP A 365 12.67 -13.21 -0.92
N SER A 366 11.37 -13.23 -1.22
CA SER A 366 10.40 -12.34 -0.58
C SER A 366 10.30 -12.72 0.91
N ASN A 367 10.86 -11.86 1.79
CA ASN A 367 10.90 -12.04 3.23
C ASN A 367 9.56 -12.56 3.79
N HIS A 368 9.65 -13.46 4.76
CA HIS A 368 8.57 -13.68 5.72
C HIS A 368 8.65 -12.57 6.76
N VAL A 369 7.56 -11.82 6.97
CA VAL A 369 7.50 -10.94 8.13
C VAL A 369 7.23 -11.77 9.37
N ASP A 370 8.03 -11.47 10.39
CA ASP A 370 7.90 -11.90 11.77
C ASP A 370 6.46 -11.78 12.27
N ARG A 371 6.13 -12.65 13.23
CA ARG A 371 4.83 -12.76 13.88
C ARG A 371 4.40 -11.52 14.68
N SER A 372 5.16 -10.41 14.63
CA SER A 372 4.86 -9.18 15.33
C SER A 372 3.86 -8.33 14.52
N GLU A 373 2.60 -8.46 14.91
CA GLU A 373 1.63 -7.37 15.02
C GLU A 373 1.17 -6.70 13.71
N GLU A 374 0.52 -7.48 12.83
CA GLU A 374 -0.35 -6.91 11.78
C GLU A 374 -1.57 -6.13 12.34
N LEU A 375 -1.82 -6.17 13.65
CA LEU A 375 -2.78 -5.26 14.31
C LEU A 375 -2.30 -3.79 14.27
N ASP A 376 -1.00 -3.54 14.15
CA ASP A 376 -0.42 -2.19 14.04
C ASP A 376 -0.62 -1.56 12.66
N ILE A 377 -1.02 -2.35 11.65
CA ILE A 377 -1.42 -1.87 10.32
C ILE A 377 -2.54 -0.83 10.40
N LEU A 378 -3.32 -0.88 11.47
CA LEU A 378 -4.52 -0.08 11.66
C LEU A 378 -4.29 1.09 12.62
N LEU A 379 -3.27 0.99 13.46
CA LEU A 379 -2.80 2.09 14.31
C LEU A 379 -2.19 3.23 13.49
N GLY A 380 -1.81 2.97 12.23
CA GLY A 380 -1.34 3.99 11.28
C GLY A 380 -2.43 4.94 10.78
N MET A 381 -3.70 4.53 10.89
CA MET A 381 -4.85 5.38 10.59
C MET A 381 -5.19 6.16 11.86
N ARG A 382 -4.79 7.44 11.95
CA ARG A 382 -5.12 8.27 13.12
C ARG A 382 -5.87 9.56 12.76
N ASN A 383 -6.03 9.87 11.46
CA ASN A 383 -6.58 11.15 11.01
C ASN A 383 -7.51 11.00 9.79
N LEU A 384 -8.78 11.45 9.90
CA LEU A 384 -9.79 11.36 8.83
C LEU A 384 -9.40 12.22 7.64
N SER A 385 -8.65 13.30 7.88
CA SER A 385 -8.17 14.19 6.83
C SER A 385 -7.25 13.46 5.86
N GLN A 386 -6.38 12.57 6.38
CA GLN A 386 -5.48 11.77 5.55
C GLN A 386 -6.25 10.69 4.78
N ILE A 387 -7.20 9.99 5.41
CA ILE A 387 -8.07 9.02 4.72
C ILE A 387 -8.83 9.72 3.60
N TYR A 388 -9.35 10.91 3.88
CA TYR A 388 -10.08 11.73 2.92
C TYR A 388 -9.20 12.17 1.74
N GLU A 389 -7.95 12.57 1.99
CA GLU A 389 -6.97 12.83 0.94
C GLU A 389 -6.84 11.60 0.02
N PHE A 390 -6.59 10.40 0.56
CA PHE A 390 -6.50 9.21 -0.29
C PHE A 390 -7.78 8.91 -1.06
N CYS A 391 -8.96 9.10 -0.46
CA CYS A 391 -10.22 8.99 -1.18
C CYS A 391 -10.26 9.95 -2.38
N CYS A 392 -9.84 11.20 -2.19
CA CYS A 392 -9.75 12.19 -3.26
C CYS A 392 -8.74 11.77 -4.33
N LEU A 393 -7.57 11.25 -3.94
CA LEU A 393 -6.55 10.77 -4.89
C LEU A 393 -7.11 9.71 -5.84
N TYR A 394 -7.77 8.68 -5.31
CA TYR A 394 -8.35 7.62 -6.12
C TYR A 394 -9.56 8.08 -6.93
N LYS A 395 -10.35 9.04 -6.41
CA LYS A 395 -11.41 9.70 -7.19
C LYS A 395 -10.84 10.51 -8.35
N ILE A 396 -9.72 11.21 -8.16
CA ILE A 396 -9.01 11.91 -9.25
C ILE A 396 -8.51 10.92 -10.28
N ILE A 397 -7.84 9.84 -9.86
CA ILE A 397 -7.36 8.78 -10.78
C ILE A 397 -8.52 8.21 -11.60
N ASN A 398 -9.65 7.89 -10.96
CA ASN A 398 -10.80 7.34 -11.65
C ASN A 398 -11.49 8.37 -12.55
N GLY A 399 -11.59 9.63 -12.12
CA GLY A 399 -12.11 10.73 -12.93
C GLY A 399 -11.26 11.00 -14.18
N ILE A 400 -9.94 10.85 -14.09
CA ILE A 400 -9.04 10.92 -15.25
C ILE A 400 -9.32 9.76 -16.22
N LYS A 401 -9.44 8.54 -15.71
CA LYS A 401 -9.66 7.34 -16.54
C LYS A 401 -10.95 7.42 -17.37
N VAL A 402 -11.98 8.11 -16.89
CA VAL A 402 -13.24 8.32 -17.64
C VAL A 402 -12.99 9.12 -18.94
N HIS A 403 -11.99 9.99 -18.94
CA HIS A 403 -11.65 10.85 -20.09
C HIS A 403 -10.57 10.27 -21.01
N CYS A 404 -9.99 9.12 -20.67
CA CYS A 404 -9.04 8.43 -21.55
C CYS A 404 -9.77 7.81 -22.75
N GLN A 405 -9.21 7.96 -23.95
CA GLN A 405 -9.65 7.20 -25.13
C GLN A 405 -9.45 5.69 -24.94
N PRO A 406 -10.13 4.82 -25.71
CA PRO A 406 -10.05 3.35 -25.55
C PRO A 406 -8.65 2.74 -25.67
N ASP A 407 -7.77 3.41 -26.41
CA ASP A 407 -6.35 3.13 -26.61
C ASP A 407 -5.42 3.91 -25.64
N GLY A 408 -5.99 4.87 -24.90
CA GLY A 408 -5.35 5.59 -23.81
C GLY A 408 -5.47 4.89 -22.46
N GLY A 409 -4.96 5.53 -21.41
CA GLY A 409 -5.03 5.00 -20.05
C GLY A 409 -3.82 5.34 -19.20
N LEU A 410 -3.75 4.71 -18.02
CA LEU A 410 -2.63 4.84 -17.10
C LEU A 410 -1.38 4.17 -17.72
N VAL A 411 -0.37 4.98 -18.03
CA VAL A 411 0.87 4.56 -18.71
C VAL A 411 1.92 4.12 -17.70
N SER A 412 2.08 4.89 -16.62
CA SER A 412 3.16 4.67 -15.66
C SER A 412 2.78 5.23 -14.30
N THR A 413 3.16 4.50 -13.25
CA THR A 413 3.15 4.95 -11.86
C THR A 413 4.59 4.96 -11.36
N ARG A 414 5.00 6.05 -10.70
CA ARG A 414 6.37 6.23 -10.24
C ARG A 414 6.40 6.78 -8.82
N LEU A 415 7.42 6.36 -8.07
CA LEU A 415 7.83 7.03 -6.85
C LEU A 415 9.03 7.92 -7.18
N ILE A 416 8.79 9.22 -7.09
CA ILE A 416 9.77 10.27 -7.36
C ILE A 416 10.26 10.86 -6.03
N THR A 417 11.57 11.09 -5.94
CA THR A 417 12.15 11.85 -4.81
C THR A 417 11.71 13.31 -4.78
N HIS A 418 11.49 13.82 -3.56
CA HIS A 418 11.29 15.24 -3.26
C HIS A 418 12.59 16.06 -3.40
N ASN A 419 13.27 15.94 -4.53
CA ASN A 419 14.45 16.75 -4.83
C ASN A 419 14.03 18.10 -5.47
N LYS A 420 14.98 19.03 -5.65
CA LYS A 420 14.71 20.35 -6.26
C LYS A 420 14.39 20.28 -7.77
N THR A 421 14.41 19.10 -8.40
CA THR A 421 14.17 18.95 -9.85
C THR A 421 12.71 18.60 -10.13
N TRP A 422 12.15 19.12 -11.22
CA TRP A 422 10.74 18.91 -11.54
C TRP A 422 10.39 17.45 -11.82
N GLU A 423 11.24 16.74 -12.57
CA GLU A 423 11.01 15.34 -12.95
C GLU A 423 11.34 14.37 -11.82
N GLY A 424 12.18 14.83 -10.88
CA GLY A 424 12.77 14.05 -9.80
C GLY A 424 13.46 12.76 -10.25
N ILE A 425 13.98 12.01 -9.29
CA ILE A 425 14.70 10.74 -9.57
C ILE A 425 13.81 9.59 -9.10
N GLN A 426 13.53 8.64 -10.00
CA GLN A 426 12.84 7.40 -9.66
C GLN A 426 13.71 6.59 -8.70
N THR A 427 13.17 6.27 -7.52
CA THR A 427 13.97 5.61 -6.48
C THR A 427 13.71 4.12 -6.32
N MET A 428 12.53 3.60 -6.68
CA MET A 428 12.19 2.18 -6.53
C MET A 428 11.11 1.72 -7.52
N ASP A 429 11.07 0.41 -7.78
CA ASP A 429 9.90 -0.27 -8.39
C ASP A 429 8.77 -0.39 -7.35
N VAL A 430 7.54 -0.27 -7.84
CA VAL A 430 6.33 0.14 -7.08
C VAL A 430 5.89 -0.91 -6.04
N ASN A 431 6.46 -0.82 -4.83
CA ASN A 431 5.95 -1.46 -3.60
C ASN A 431 5.56 -0.44 -2.51
N VAL A 432 5.64 0.86 -2.84
CA VAL A 432 5.28 2.01 -2.00
C VAL A 432 4.29 2.85 -2.80
N LEU A 433 3.37 3.54 -2.12
CA LEU A 433 2.40 4.44 -2.75
C LEU A 433 3.12 5.39 -3.73
N ALA A 434 2.78 5.28 -5.01
CA ALA A 434 3.31 6.16 -6.05
C ALA A 434 2.87 7.62 -5.78
N ASN A 435 3.76 8.57 -6.05
CA ASN A 435 3.46 10.00 -5.96
C ASN A 435 3.39 10.68 -7.33
N GLN A 436 3.56 9.92 -8.42
CA GLN A 436 3.31 10.36 -9.78
C GLN A 436 2.55 9.29 -10.58
N PHE A 437 1.51 9.75 -11.29
CA PHE A 437 0.68 8.93 -12.17
C PHE A 437 0.59 9.61 -13.53
N ILE A 438 0.96 8.90 -14.60
CA ILE A 438 0.99 9.42 -15.96
C ILE A 438 -0.09 8.72 -16.78
N PHE A 439 -0.98 9.51 -17.39
CA PHE A 439 -2.08 9.03 -18.22
C PHE A 439 -1.96 9.59 -19.63
N ASN A 440 -2.22 8.74 -20.62
CA ASN A 440 -2.51 9.21 -21.97
C ASN A 440 -4.01 9.43 -22.07
N ILE A 441 -4.40 10.67 -22.32
CA ILE A 441 -5.81 11.03 -22.56
C ILE A 441 -6.15 10.66 -24.00
N ASP A 442 -5.28 11.05 -24.93
CA ASP A 442 -5.32 10.71 -26.34
C ASP A 442 -3.89 10.70 -26.93
N ASN A 443 -3.77 10.57 -28.24
CA ASN A 443 -2.47 10.52 -28.94
C ASN A 443 -1.61 11.79 -28.80
N HIS A 444 -2.19 12.91 -28.39
CA HIS A 444 -1.52 14.21 -28.33
C HIS A 444 -1.45 14.80 -26.92
N ARG A 445 -2.28 14.32 -26.00
CA ARG A 445 -2.41 14.86 -24.64
C ARG A 445 -2.02 13.84 -23.58
N THR A 446 -1.04 14.21 -22.77
CA THR A 446 -0.60 13.44 -21.61
C THR A 446 -0.92 14.21 -20.33
N LEU A 447 -1.60 13.55 -19.40
CA LEU A 447 -1.95 14.11 -18.10
C LEU A 447 -1.10 13.46 -17.01
N THR A 448 -0.35 14.28 -16.28
CA THR A 448 0.45 13.83 -15.13
C THR A 448 -0.15 14.34 -13.83
N LEU A 449 -0.55 13.42 -12.96
CA LEU A 449 -0.98 13.69 -11.60
C LEU A 449 0.20 13.51 -10.64
N TYR A 450 0.47 14.53 -9.83
CA TYR A 450 1.43 14.50 -8.75
C TYR A 450 0.70 14.56 -7.40
N TYR A 451 1.04 13.64 -6.50
CA TYR A 451 0.60 13.63 -5.10
C TYR A 451 1.71 14.21 -4.23
N GLU A 452 1.39 15.23 -3.41
CA GLU A 452 2.34 15.90 -2.50
C GLU A 452 3.65 16.35 -3.18
N LYS A 453 3.56 17.12 -4.26
CA LYS A 453 4.76 17.63 -4.94
C LYS A 453 5.28 18.92 -4.29
N PRO A 454 6.52 18.96 -3.77
CA PRO A 454 7.07 20.15 -3.17
C PRO A 454 7.48 21.19 -4.23
N PHE A 455 7.03 22.42 -4.05
CA PHE A 455 7.45 23.58 -4.83
C PHE A 455 8.43 24.42 -4.02
N TYR A 456 9.67 24.42 -4.49
CA TYR A 456 10.78 25.12 -3.85
C TYR A 456 10.85 26.59 -4.29
N PRO A 457 11.39 27.46 -3.43
CA PRO A 457 11.74 28.82 -3.79
C PRO A 457 12.83 28.84 -4.86
N VAL A 458 12.75 29.81 -5.76
CA VAL A 458 13.78 30.00 -6.78
C VAL A 458 14.98 30.76 -6.24
N GLU A 459 16.17 30.20 -6.46
CA GLU A 459 17.44 30.91 -6.30
C GLU A 459 17.67 31.78 -7.54
N LYS A 460 18.07 33.06 -7.35
CA LYS A 460 18.09 34.12 -8.38
C LYS A 460 18.72 33.77 -9.75
N ASN A 461 19.55 32.72 -9.83
CA ASN A 461 20.31 32.36 -11.04
C ASN A 461 19.99 30.97 -11.60
N LYS A 462 19.00 30.25 -11.05
CA LYS A 462 18.60 28.91 -11.52
C LYS A 462 17.08 28.81 -11.56
N ILE A 463 16.46 29.49 -12.53
CA ILE A 463 15.02 29.35 -12.79
C ILE A 463 14.84 28.05 -13.60
N PRO A 464 14.19 27.01 -13.03
CA PRO A 464 13.84 25.82 -13.78
C PRO A 464 12.76 26.15 -14.82
N ASP A 465 12.77 25.45 -15.96
CA ASP A 465 11.85 25.71 -17.08
C ASP A 465 10.70 24.69 -17.11
N ASN A 466 9.57 25.07 -17.73
CA ASN A 466 8.35 24.26 -17.87
C ASN A 466 7.87 23.65 -16.55
N THR A 467 7.74 24.49 -15.52
CA THR A 467 7.50 24.05 -14.13
C THR A 467 6.80 25.11 -13.28
N ILE A 468 6.32 24.72 -12.10
CA ILE A 468 5.78 25.63 -11.09
C ILE A 468 6.86 25.95 -10.06
N ILE A 469 7.01 27.22 -9.76
CA ILE A 469 7.98 27.74 -8.79
C ILE A 469 7.28 28.53 -7.67
N ARG A 470 7.96 28.60 -6.51
CA ARG A 470 7.60 29.54 -5.45
C ARG A 470 8.45 30.81 -5.57
N ILE A 471 7.80 31.98 -5.62
CA ILE A 471 8.51 33.27 -5.78
C ILE A 471 8.94 33.91 -4.45
N THR A 472 8.44 33.43 -3.31
CA THR A 472 8.75 34.01 -1.99
C THR A 472 10.00 33.41 -1.35
N LYS A 473 10.80 34.25 -0.68
CA LYS A 473 11.99 33.83 0.08
C LYS A 473 11.55 33.11 1.36
N SER A 474 11.43 31.78 1.31
CA SER A 474 11.18 30.93 2.48
C SER A 474 12.05 29.68 2.38
N ASN A 475 12.47 29.08 3.49
CA ASN A 475 13.24 27.84 3.44
C ASN A 475 12.34 26.59 3.30
N LYS A 476 11.02 26.72 3.52
CA LYS A 476 10.08 25.59 3.45
C LYS A 476 9.43 25.52 2.05
N PRO A 477 9.36 24.34 1.41
CA PRO A 477 8.61 24.20 0.16
C PRO A 477 7.10 24.38 0.41
N TYR A 478 6.35 24.74 -0.64
CA TYR A 478 4.90 24.58 -0.64
C TYR A 478 4.53 23.18 -1.11
N LEU A 479 3.62 22.52 -0.40
CA LEU A 479 3.24 21.14 -0.66
C LEU A 479 1.71 21.09 -0.80
N PRO A 480 1.16 21.29 -2.01
CA PRO A 480 -0.24 20.98 -2.25
C PRO A 480 -0.47 19.47 -2.30
N ASP A 481 -1.68 19.05 -1.96
CA ASP A 481 -2.06 17.63 -1.95
C ASP A 481 -2.01 17.05 -3.37
N TYR A 482 -2.55 17.75 -4.37
CA TYR A 482 -2.54 17.33 -5.77
C TYR A 482 -2.13 18.44 -6.73
N THR A 483 -1.32 18.09 -7.71
CA THR A 483 -1.06 18.94 -8.87
C THR A 483 -1.23 18.11 -10.14
N LEU A 484 -2.08 18.57 -11.04
CA LEU A 484 -2.28 17.97 -12.35
C LEU A 484 -1.59 18.84 -13.40
N ARG A 485 -0.88 18.21 -14.32
CA ARG A 485 -0.24 18.86 -15.47
C ARG A 485 -0.72 18.18 -16.75
N LEU A 486 -1.41 18.92 -17.61
CA LEU A 486 -1.76 18.48 -18.95
C LEU A 486 -0.71 19.00 -19.93
N ASP A 487 -0.05 18.11 -20.64
CA ASP A 487 0.91 18.42 -21.69
C ASP A 487 0.28 18.13 -23.07
N ASN A 488 0.38 19.09 -23.99
CA ASN A 488 -0.06 18.94 -25.37
C ASN A 488 1.18 18.84 -26.29
N SER A 489 1.42 17.67 -26.87
CA SER A 489 2.58 17.42 -27.73
C SER A 489 2.52 18.17 -29.06
N THR A 490 1.33 18.55 -29.52
CA THR A 490 1.12 19.28 -30.78
C THR A 490 1.45 20.77 -30.64
N THR A 491 1.04 21.41 -29.53
CA THR A 491 1.28 22.84 -29.31
C THR A 491 2.53 23.12 -28.46
N GLY A 492 3.01 22.13 -27.71
CA GLY A 492 4.07 22.32 -26.72
C GLY A 492 3.62 23.09 -25.48
N ASP A 493 2.31 23.33 -25.34
CA ASP A 493 1.74 24.00 -24.17
C ASP A 493 1.50 23.03 -23.03
N HIS A 494 1.54 23.57 -21.82
CA HIS A 494 1.20 22.85 -20.61
C HIS A 494 0.23 23.67 -19.76
N SER A 495 -0.72 23.00 -19.12
CA SER A 495 -1.70 23.61 -18.22
C SER A 495 -1.73 22.88 -16.88
N TYR A 496 -2.01 23.61 -15.80
CA TYR A 496 -1.99 23.10 -14.44
C TYR A 496 -3.31 23.30 -13.72
N ILE A 497 -3.68 22.30 -12.93
CA ILE A 497 -4.66 22.41 -11.85
C ILE A 497 -3.98 22.06 -10.53
N ILE A 498 -4.27 22.84 -9.49
CA ILE A 498 -3.83 22.56 -8.12
C ILE A 498 -5.07 22.27 -7.28
N LEU A 499 -5.10 21.13 -6.60
CA LEU A 499 -6.19 20.74 -5.71
C LEU A 499 -5.66 20.48 -4.31
N ASP A 500 -6.44 20.87 -3.31
CA ASP A 500 -6.08 20.74 -1.90
C ASP A 500 -7.31 20.19 -1.15
N ALA A 501 -7.16 19.05 -0.49
CA ALA A 501 -8.25 18.32 0.15
C ALA A 501 -8.34 18.71 1.64
N LYS A 502 -9.56 18.99 2.09
CA LYS A 502 -9.84 19.41 3.47
C LYS A 502 -11.07 18.68 3.98
N PHE A 503 -10.88 17.79 4.96
CA PHE A 503 -11.99 17.12 5.63
C PHE A 503 -12.70 18.05 6.62
N LYS A 504 -13.45 19.02 6.05
CA LYS A 504 -14.20 20.06 6.74
C LYS A 504 -15.54 20.28 6.02
N ASN A 505 -16.42 21.05 6.65
CA ASN A 505 -17.67 21.49 6.01
C ASN A 505 -17.48 22.75 5.17
N LYS A 506 -18.45 23.01 4.28
CA LYS A 506 -18.44 24.18 3.37
C LYS A 506 -18.14 25.50 4.07
N ASN A 507 -18.84 25.81 5.17
CA ASN A 507 -18.69 27.08 5.89
C ASN A 507 -17.28 27.27 6.47
N ASN A 508 -16.62 26.19 6.85
CA ASN A 508 -15.29 26.24 7.40
C ASN A 508 -14.21 26.27 6.32
N VAL A 509 -14.45 25.63 5.17
CA VAL A 509 -13.60 25.71 3.98
C VAL A 509 -13.55 27.14 3.43
N LYS A 510 -14.65 27.89 3.50
CA LYS A 510 -14.69 29.31 3.11
C LYS A 510 -13.66 30.18 3.85
N LYS A 511 -13.34 29.83 5.09
CA LYS A 511 -12.34 30.56 5.89
C LYS A 511 -10.91 30.32 5.39
N ASP A 512 -10.67 29.20 4.70
CA ASP A 512 -9.36 28.84 4.16
C ASP A 512 -9.06 29.56 2.83
N TYR A 513 -10.07 30.13 2.15
CA TYR A 513 -9.92 30.79 0.84
C TYR A 513 -8.89 31.94 0.84
N CYS A 514 -8.89 32.81 1.84
CA CYS A 514 -7.93 33.92 1.91
C CYS A 514 -6.47 33.42 1.99
N GLY A 515 -6.26 32.33 2.75
CA GLY A 515 -4.98 31.66 2.85
C GLY A 515 -4.57 30.99 1.53
N MET A 516 -5.53 30.38 0.83
CA MET A 516 -5.32 29.75 -0.48
C MET A 516 -4.93 30.74 -1.56
N HIS A 517 -5.67 31.84 -1.69
CA HIS A 517 -5.35 32.90 -2.65
C HIS A 517 -3.92 33.42 -2.41
N SER A 518 -3.58 33.66 -1.14
CA SER A 518 -2.24 34.10 -0.76
C SER A 518 -1.15 33.07 -1.06
N LYS A 519 -1.42 31.77 -0.92
CA LYS A 519 -0.46 30.69 -1.17
C LYS A 519 -0.31 30.38 -2.67
N TYR A 520 -1.42 30.15 -3.36
CA TYR A 520 -1.44 29.61 -4.71
C TYR A 520 -1.57 30.68 -5.80
N ALA A 521 -2.37 31.74 -5.60
CA ALA A 521 -2.50 32.81 -6.60
C ALA A 521 -1.24 33.69 -6.67
N LEU A 522 -0.77 34.12 -5.49
CA LEU A 522 0.29 35.11 -5.41
C LEU A 522 1.69 34.47 -5.46
N GLN A 523 1.90 33.36 -4.75
CA GLN A 523 3.25 32.85 -4.51
C GLN A 523 3.69 31.71 -5.42
N LEU A 524 2.76 31.00 -6.05
CA LEU A 524 3.08 30.01 -7.07
C LEU A 524 2.93 30.63 -8.46
N LYS A 525 3.92 30.39 -9.30
CA LYS A 525 3.94 30.85 -10.70
C LYS A 525 4.47 29.74 -11.59
N SER A 526 3.84 29.56 -12.75
CA SER A 526 4.39 28.71 -13.82
C SER A 526 5.50 29.43 -14.55
N VAL A 527 6.49 28.67 -15.04
CA VAL A 527 7.59 29.15 -15.85
C VAL A 527 7.56 28.44 -17.18
N LYS A 528 7.61 29.21 -18.27
CA LYS A 528 7.75 28.74 -19.64
C LYS A 528 8.82 29.57 -20.36
N ASN A 529 9.75 28.92 -21.04
CA ASN A 529 10.90 29.55 -21.69
C ASN A 529 11.68 30.49 -20.75
N LYS A 530 11.86 30.10 -19.48
CA LYS A 530 12.48 30.91 -18.40
C LYS A 530 11.75 32.22 -18.06
N THR A 531 10.52 32.40 -18.54
CA THR A 531 9.66 33.55 -18.21
C THR A 531 8.46 33.11 -17.39
N ILE A 532 7.92 34.01 -16.57
CA ILE A 532 6.73 33.71 -15.77
C ILE A 532 5.51 33.66 -16.69
N ASP A 533 4.86 32.51 -16.75
CA ASP A 533 3.58 32.33 -17.41
C ASP A 533 2.46 32.48 -16.38
N HIS A 534 1.62 33.50 -16.54
CA HIS A 534 0.49 33.77 -15.65
C HIS A 534 -0.76 32.97 -16.00
N THR A 535 -0.76 32.27 -17.14
CA THR A 535 -1.95 31.64 -17.72
C THR A 535 -1.93 30.12 -17.65
N ALA A 536 -0.78 29.49 -17.40
CA ALA A 536 -0.70 28.02 -17.38
C ALA A 536 -1.37 27.41 -16.14
N ILE A 537 -1.38 28.08 -14.98
CA ILE A 537 -2.22 27.64 -13.84
C ILE A 537 -3.65 28.08 -14.11
N LYS A 538 -4.51 27.12 -14.50
CA LYS A 538 -5.90 27.37 -14.89
C LYS A 538 -6.83 27.45 -13.67
N TYR A 539 -6.67 26.52 -12.74
CA TYR A 539 -7.60 26.34 -11.64
C TYR A 539 -6.90 25.94 -10.34
N VAL A 540 -7.38 26.50 -9.23
CA VAL A 540 -7.00 26.15 -7.87
C VAL A 540 -8.25 25.82 -7.08
N GLY A 541 -8.39 24.56 -6.69
CA GLY A 541 -9.60 24.02 -6.07
C GLY A 541 -9.41 23.52 -4.64
N LEU A 542 -10.40 23.78 -3.79
CA LEU A 542 -10.54 23.10 -2.51
C LEU A 542 -11.53 21.93 -2.64
N LEU A 543 -11.11 20.73 -2.26
CA LEU A 543 -11.99 19.56 -2.16
C LEU A 543 -12.41 19.41 -0.70
N TYR A 544 -13.71 19.33 -0.43
CA TYR A 544 -14.19 19.18 0.94
C TYR A 544 -15.16 18.01 1.12
N GLY A 545 -15.04 17.34 2.27
CA GLY A 545 -15.67 16.03 2.49
C GLY A 545 -17.00 16.06 3.23
N ILE A 546 -17.25 17.06 4.07
CA ILE A 546 -18.41 17.07 4.97
C ILE A 546 -19.49 18.02 4.42
N ASP A 547 -20.52 17.47 3.79
CA ASP A 547 -21.70 18.24 3.36
C ASP A 547 -22.96 17.37 3.48
N SER A 548 -24.10 18.01 3.71
CA SER A 548 -25.41 17.35 3.74
C SER A 548 -26.10 17.30 2.39
N LYS A 549 -25.52 17.95 1.37
CA LYS A 549 -26.06 18.04 0.02
C LYS A 549 -25.42 17.01 -0.92
N TYR A 550 -26.26 16.36 -1.73
CA TYR A 550 -25.84 15.47 -2.81
C TYR A 550 -25.73 16.26 -4.13
N GLY A 551 -24.64 16.04 -4.90
CA GLY A 551 -24.46 16.58 -6.27
C GLY A 551 -23.25 17.51 -6.44
N LEU A 552 -22.97 17.90 -7.70
CA LEU A 552 -21.90 18.85 -8.06
C LEU A 552 -22.28 20.27 -7.57
N SER A 553 -21.92 20.59 -6.33
CA SER A 553 -22.08 21.93 -5.76
C SER A 553 -20.74 22.66 -5.80
N GLU A 554 -20.54 23.49 -6.82
CA GLU A 554 -19.44 24.43 -6.87
C GLU A 554 -19.74 25.64 -5.98
N ASP A 555 -18.77 26.05 -5.17
CA ASP A 555 -18.80 27.30 -4.43
C ASP A 555 -17.66 28.19 -4.90
N ILE A 556 -18.00 29.19 -5.71
CA ILE A 556 -17.04 30.10 -6.34
C ILE A 556 -16.61 31.16 -5.32
N PHE A 557 -15.31 31.43 -5.23
CA PHE A 557 -14.78 32.43 -4.28
C PHE A 557 -15.26 33.85 -4.61
N LEU A 558 -15.18 34.23 -5.89
CA LEU A 558 -15.65 35.50 -6.43
C LEU A 558 -16.32 35.23 -7.78
N GLU A 559 -17.66 35.29 -7.84
CA GLU A 559 -18.45 34.97 -9.04
C GLU A 559 -18.06 35.84 -10.24
N GLU A 560 -17.74 37.12 -10.01
CA GLU A 560 -17.29 38.06 -11.05
C GLU A 560 -16.01 37.61 -11.76
N HIS A 561 -15.14 36.85 -11.07
CA HIS A 561 -13.86 36.37 -11.58
C HIS A 561 -13.90 34.89 -12.00
N GLY A 562 -15.05 34.24 -11.93
CA GLY A 562 -15.24 32.86 -12.39
C GLY A 562 -15.16 32.73 -13.91
N LEU A 563 -15.19 31.48 -14.40
CA LEU A 563 -15.14 31.16 -15.84
C LEU A 563 -16.20 31.92 -16.67
N ASN A 564 -17.39 32.08 -16.11
CA ASN A 564 -18.54 32.76 -16.73
C ASN A 564 -18.80 34.15 -16.11
N GLY A 565 -17.87 34.67 -15.30
CA GLY A 565 -17.99 35.96 -14.66
C GLY A 565 -17.76 37.12 -15.62
N GLY A 566 -18.14 38.34 -15.22
CA GLY A 566 -17.93 39.54 -16.04
C GLY A 566 -16.45 39.93 -16.23
N LEU A 567 -15.56 39.44 -15.36
CA LEU A 567 -14.12 39.75 -15.35
C LEU A 567 -13.28 38.51 -15.01
N PRO A 568 -13.19 37.50 -15.90
CA PRO A 568 -12.49 36.25 -15.60
C PRO A 568 -11.00 36.48 -15.31
N ILE A 569 -10.51 35.98 -14.16
CA ILE A 569 -9.09 36.07 -13.76
C ILE A 569 -8.54 34.66 -13.49
N LEU A 570 -7.34 34.40 -14.01
CA LEU A 570 -6.61 33.15 -13.76
C LEU A 570 -5.59 33.29 -12.61
N PRO A 571 -5.40 32.24 -11.80
CA PRO A 571 -6.18 30.99 -11.78
C PRO A 571 -7.57 31.19 -11.18
N TYR A 572 -8.54 30.38 -11.63
CA TYR A 572 -9.88 30.35 -11.03
C TYR A 572 -9.84 29.70 -9.64
N PHE A 573 -10.64 30.22 -8.70
CA PHE A 573 -10.76 29.71 -7.33
C PHE A 573 -12.19 29.28 -7.03
N SER A 574 -12.38 28.01 -6.72
CA SER A 574 -13.64 27.48 -6.19
C SER A 574 -13.41 26.29 -5.28
N SER A 575 -14.47 25.84 -4.64
CA SER A 575 -14.47 24.57 -3.90
C SER A 575 -15.58 23.64 -4.37
N PHE A 576 -15.31 22.34 -4.22
CA PHE A 576 -16.23 21.28 -4.58
C PHE A 576 -16.38 20.29 -3.43
N HIS A 577 -17.63 19.90 -3.18
CA HIS A 577 -17.90 18.76 -2.31
C HIS A 577 -17.50 17.48 -3.04
N VAL A 578 -16.61 16.70 -2.43
CA VAL A 578 -16.22 15.38 -2.93
C VAL A 578 -16.47 14.38 -1.82
N GLY A 579 -17.73 13.97 -1.65
CA GLY A 579 -18.12 12.88 -0.77
C GLY A 579 -17.82 11.49 -1.36
N VAL A 580 -18.05 10.44 -0.58
CA VAL A 580 -17.85 9.05 -1.03
C VAL A 580 -18.73 8.71 -2.23
N ASP A 581 -19.98 9.19 -2.25
CA ASP A 581 -20.93 8.95 -3.35
C ASP A 581 -20.71 9.86 -4.58
N ALA A 582 -19.87 10.89 -4.45
CA ALA A 582 -19.62 11.89 -5.49
C ALA A 582 -18.50 11.43 -6.44
N ASN A 583 -18.75 10.38 -7.23
CA ASN A 583 -17.74 9.84 -8.16
C ASN A 583 -17.52 10.70 -9.40
N ASP A 584 -18.58 11.35 -9.91
CA ASP A 584 -18.52 12.10 -11.17
C ASP A 584 -18.01 13.54 -11.01
N VAL A 585 -17.94 14.04 -9.77
CA VAL A 585 -17.56 15.43 -9.49
C VAL A 585 -16.17 15.74 -10.02
N VAL A 586 -15.21 14.83 -9.83
CA VAL A 586 -13.83 15.06 -10.29
C VAL A 586 -13.74 15.02 -11.81
N ALA A 587 -14.48 14.12 -12.46
CA ALA A 587 -14.54 14.10 -13.93
C ALA A 587 -15.07 15.43 -14.49
N GLY A 588 -16.10 16.00 -13.85
CA GLY A 588 -16.63 17.31 -14.22
C GLY A 588 -15.67 18.49 -13.94
N ILE A 589 -14.87 18.43 -12.87
CA ILE A 589 -13.81 19.43 -12.62
C ILE A 589 -12.76 19.40 -13.74
N LEU A 590 -12.33 18.20 -14.15
CA LEU A 590 -11.33 18.02 -15.21
C LEU A 590 -11.84 18.52 -16.56
N GLU A 591 -13.07 18.18 -16.92
CA GLU A 591 -13.72 18.63 -18.16
C GLU A 591 -13.92 20.15 -18.19
N LYS A 592 -14.24 20.76 -17.04
CA LYS A 592 -14.49 22.20 -16.97
C LYS A 592 -13.22 23.04 -17.00
N TYR A 593 -12.12 22.56 -16.41
CA TYR A 593 -10.96 23.39 -16.09
C TYR A 593 -9.63 22.93 -16.68
N LEU A 594 -9.55 21.73 -17.26
CA LEU A 594 -8.29 21.18 -17.79
C LEU A 594 -8.37 20.64 -19.21
N LEU A 595 -9.41 19.86 -19.51
CA LEU A 595 -9.60 19.16 -20.79
C LEU A 595 -10.41 20.00 -21.77
#